data_AF-A0A821GJN4-F1
#
_entry.id   AF-A0A821GJN4-F1
#
_cell.length_a   1.000
_cell.length_b   1.000
_cell.length_c   1.000
_cell.angle_alpha   90.00
_cell.angle_beta   90.00
_cell.angle_gamma   90.00
#
_symmetry.space_group_name_H-M   'P 1'
#
loop_
_entity.id
_entity.type
_entity.pdbx_description
1 polymer ?
#
loop_
_entity_poly.entity_id
_entity_poly.type
_entity_poly.pdbx_seq_one_letter_code
_entity_poly.pdbx_strand_id
1 'polypeptide(L)'
;KNDREDSRNISHKQSCNESDEQLLNTNSSVQANKAFNKSTTIINQNPLNITFDERKTRARVYSLIGEYTENYSNLTDRPVKEALEDLATFCTRSFDQQAIIVRELFTNAFEAKPRARRAVGHLLDAAHNENLIREKAILAGVEMIIEAAPDYTVDIPLIWQYIGEILGAFVGTSTSNMALLKPIFECAPDDKVKQFFQFIIRYATEFSSQSRIQSFCQSSGFSLNDLIKADLIDSTFSNEFDWLFGTPEVEQSTSQTKENHSPHPDPQLVKLFKSVNDQGTTITDPEIITYIREHMDPSEKFYIRN
;
A
#
# COMPACT_ATOMS: atom_id res chain seq x y z
N LYS A 1 -17.45 62.07 13.45
CA LYS A 1 -18.30 63.18 13.92
C LYS A 1 -19.73 62.68 13.81
N ASN A 2 -20.29 62.23 14.93
CA ASN A 2 -21.60 61.59 15.05
C ASN A 2 -21.68 60.15 14.48
N ASP A 3 -22.50 59.25 15.03
CA ASP A 3 -22.57 58.69 16.41
C ASP A 3 -23.68 57.60 16.43
N ARG A 4 -23.70 56.76 17.50
CA ARG A 4 -24.71 55.73 17.84
C ARG A 4 -24.63 54.44 17.00
N GLU A 5 -24.54 53.22 17.55
CA GLU A 5 -25.00 52.61 18.82
C GLU A 5 -26.49 52.22 18.88
N ASP A 6 -26.68 51.06 19.54
CA ASP A 6 -27.87 50.40 20.09
C ASP A 6 -28.61 49.30 19.29
N SER A 7 -29.12 48.22 19.89
CA SER A 7 -28.82 47.45 21.14
C SER A 7 -29.93 46.37 21.33
N ARG A 8 -29.75 45.44 22.29
CA ARG A 8 -30.70 44.36 22.77
C ARG A 8 -30.62 43.05 21.98
N ASN A 9 -30.33 41.85 22.52
CA ASN A 9 -30.15 41.29 23.88
C ASN A 9 -31.41 40.84 24.68
N ILE A 10 -31.73 39.53 24.62
CA ILE A 10 -32.49 38.67 25.58
C ILE A 10 -32.04 37.20 25.32
N SER A 11 -31.64 36.28 26.23
CA SER A 11 -31.39 36.25 27.68
C SER A 11 -32.39 35.53 28.63
N HIS A 12 -32.59 34.21 28.47
CA HIS A 12 -33.13 33.24 29.46
C HIS A 12 -32.56 31.82 29.13
N LYS A 13 -32.11 30.91 30.02
CA LYS A 13 -32.64 30.31 31.28
C LYS A 13 -33.94 29.49 31.06
N GLN A 14 -34.20 28.32 31.63
CA GLN A 14 -33.53 27.36 32.54
C GLN A 14 -34.27 25.98 32.39
N SER A 15 -34.05 24.84 33.07
CA SER A 15 -33.32 24.47 34.30
C SER A 15 -32.93 22.96 34.29
N CYS A 16 -32.64 22.36 35.46
CA CYS A 16 -32.24 20.96 35.69
C CYS A 16 -33.34 19.89 35.49
N ASN A 17 -32.95 18.60 35.53
CA ASN A 17 -33.42 17.66 36.57
C ASN A 17 -32.59 16.36 36.64
N GLU A 18 -32.20 15.98 37.87
CA GLU A 18 -31.71 14.64 38.26
C GLU A 18 -32.79 13.96 39.14
N SER A 19 -32.93 12.64 39.02
CA SER A 19 -33.47 11.66 40.00
C SER A 19 -33.56 10.31 39.26
N ASP A 20 -32.84 9.25 39.62
CA ASP A 20 -33.01 8.36 40.79
C ASP A 20 -34.42 7.76 40.94
N GLU A 21 -34.53 6.44 40.70
CA GLU A 21 -35.05 5.51 41.71
C GLU A 21 -34.51 4.08 41.48
N GLN A 22 -34.63 3.21 42.50
CA GLN A 22 -33.93 1.90 42.59
C GLN A 22 -34.93 0.72 42.72
N LEU A 23 -34.50 -0.39 43.38
CA LEU A 23 -35.26 -1.55 43.89
C LEU A 23 -35.58 -2.65 42.85
N LEU A 24 -35.53 -3.98 43.12
CA LEU A 24 -35.03 -4.86 44.20
C LEU A 24 -34.72 -6.23 43.51
N ASN A 25 -33.60 -6.95 43.71
CA ASN A 25 -33.04 -7.66 44.88
C ASN A 25 -33.56 -9.13 45.07
N THR A 26 -32.80 -9.94 45.82
CA THR A 26 -32.99 -11.35 46.27
C THR A 26 -32.62 -12.44 45.23
N ASN A 27 -31.56 -13.24 45.41
CA ASN A 27 -31.29 -14.39 46.33
C ASN A 27 -31.70 -15.74 45.69
N SER A 28 -31.05 -16.90 45.90
CA SER A 28 -30.10 -17.37 46.93
C SER A 28 -28.99 -18.28 46.38
N SER A 29 -28.02 -18.65 47.22
CA SER A 29 -26.96 -19.64 47.00
C SER A 29 -27.40 -21.10 47.28
N VAL A 30 -26.54 -22.08 46.92
CA VAL A 30 -26.28 -23.33 47.67
C VAL A 30 -24.92 -23.92 47.22
N GLN A 31 -24.28 -24.73 48.08
CA GLN A 31 -22.93 -25.26 47.87
C GLN A 31 -22.88 -26.72 47.33
N ALA A 32 -21.80 -27.02 46.61
CA ALA A 32 -21.03 -28.27 46.56
C ALA A 32 -21.74 -29.65 46.61
N ASN A 33 -21.35 -30.54 45.67
CA ASN A 33 -20.81 -31.84 46.06
C ASN A 33 -19.94 -32.52 44.98
N LYS A 34 -19.11 -33.49 45.40
CA LYS A 34 -18.29 -34.33 44.51
C LYS A 34 -19.11 -35.45 43.88
N ALA A 35 -18.93 -35.71 42.59
CA ALA A 35 -19.13 -37.04 42.00
C ALA A 35 -18.13 -37.26 40.86
N PHE A 36 -17.35 -38.34 40.94
CA PHE A 36 -16.38 -38.73 39.93
C PHE A 36 -17.05 -39.70 38.96
N ASN A 37 -17.32 -39.30 37.71
CA ASN A 37 -17.85 -40.21 36.70
C ASN A 37 -17.23 -39.97 35.32
N LYS A 38 -16.48 -40.97 34.85
CA LYS A 38 -15.57 -40.88 33.71
C LYS A 38 -16.28 -41.27 32.40
N SER A 39 -17.27 -40.47 31.99
CA SER A 39 -17.92 -40.65 30.69
C SER A 39 -17.08 -40.02 29.59
N THR A 40 -16.27 -40.84 28.91
CA THR A 40 -15.53 -40.44 27.70
C THR A 40 -16.51 -40.28 26.52
N THR A 41 -17.27 -39.18 26.51
CA THR A 41 -17.99 -38.75 25.32
C THR A 41 -16.95 -38.34 24.28
N ILE A 42 -16.70 -39.21 23.30
CA ILE A 42 -15.94 -38.84 22.10
C ILE A 42 -16.84 -37.89 21.31
N ILE A 43 -16.76 -36.59 21.64
CA ILE A 43 -17.39 -35.54 20.85
C ILE A 43 -16.65 -35.54 19.52
N ASN A 44 -17.32 -36.07 18.50
CA ASN A 44 -16.82 -36.11 17.13
C ASN A 44 -16.88 -34.69 16.55
N GLN A 45 -15.97 -33.83 17.01
CA GLN A 45 -15.87 -32.44 16.59
C GLN A 45 -15.52 -32.38 15.11
N ASN A 46 -16.54 -32.20 14.28
CA ASN A 46 -16.39 -32.02 12.84
C ASN A 46 -15.50 -30.77 12.60
N PRO A 47 -14.25 -30.93 12.09
CA PRO A 47 -13.24 -29.88 12.12
C PRO A 47 -13.52 -28.71 11.14
N LEU A 48 -14.66 -28.75 10.46
CA LEU A 48 -15.08 -27.78 9.45
C LEU A 48 -15.93 -26.61 10.00
N ASN A 49 -16.29 -26.62 11.29
CA ASN A 49 -17.13 -25.57 11.88
C ASN A 49 -16.35 -24.61 12.81
N ILE A 50 -15.16 -24.19 12.36
CA ILE A 50 -14.44 -23.07 12.98
C ILE A 50 -15.11 -21.79 12.49
N THR A 51 -15.98 -21.20 13.31
CA THR A 51 -16.54 -19.86 13.05
C THR A 51 -15.43 -18.83 12.91
N PHE A 52 -15.46 -18.06 11.84
CA PHE A 52 -14.51 -16.97 11.59
C PHE A 52 -14.59 -15.92 12.69
N ASP A 53 -13.46 -15.62 13.31
CA ASP A 53 -13.29 -14.59 14.32
C ASP A 53 -12.56 -13.40 13.69
N GLU A 54 -13.31 -12.37 13.32
CA GLU A 54 -12.77 -11.16 12.69
C GLU A 54 -11.73 -10.46 13.57
N ARG A 55 -11.88 -10.50 14.91
CA ARG A 55 -10.92 -9.86 15.83
C ARG A 55 -9.60 -10.62 15.84
N LYS A 56 -9.65 -11.95 15.82
CA LYS A 56 -8.47 -12.82 15.70
C LYS A 56 -7.80 -12.69 14.33
N THR A 57 -8.58 -12.52 13.25
CA THR A 57 -8.06 -12.26 11.90
C THR A 57 -7.36 -10.90 11.84
N ARG A 58 -7.99 -9.82 12.34
CA ARG A 58 -7.36 -8.48 12.48
C ARG A 58 -6.04 -8.54 13.25
N ALA A 59 -6.02 -9.22 14.40
CA ALA A 59 -4.81 -9.36 15.20
C ALA A 59 -3.68 -10.09 14.45
N ARG A 60 -4.01 -11.11 13.65
CA ARG A 60 -3.04 -11.81 12.79
C ARG A 60 -2.53 -10.93 11.65
N VAL A 61 -3.41 -10.21 10.94
CA VAL A 61 -3.01 -9.26 9.88
C VAL A 61 -2.10 -8.15 10.42
N TYR A 62 -2.36 -7.64 11.63
CA TYR A 62 -1.50 -6.67 12.30
C TYR A 62 -0.09 -7.25 12.56
N SER A 63 0.01 -8.45 13.14
CA SER A 63 1.30 -9.12 13.36
C SER A 63 2.06 -9.39 12.06
N LEU A 64 1.36 -9.92 11.04
CA LEU A 64 1.90 -10.18 9.71
C LEU A 64 2.49 -8.91 9.09
N ILE A 65 1.76 -7.78 9.11
CA ILE A 65 2.26 -6.51 8.57
C ILE A 65 3.47 -5.98 9.36
N GLY A 66 3.49 -6.12 10.69
CA GLY A 66 4.65 -5.74 11.50
C GLY A 66 5.91 -6.48 11.05
N GLU A 67 5.91 -7.81 11.13
CA GLU A 67 7.07 -8.63 10.80
C GLU A 67 7.48 -8.52 9.32
N TYR A 68 6.52 -8.55 8.40
CA TYR A 68 6.79 -8.46 6.97
C TYR A 68 7.37 -7.10 6.58
N THR A 69 6.80 -5.97 7.05
CA THR A 69 7.22 -4.63 6.58
C THR A 69 8.55 -4.17 7.19
N GLU A 70 8.93 -4.68 8.37
CA GLU A 70 10.27 -4.50 8.92
C GLU A 70 11.34 -5.22 8.08
N ASN A 71 11.07 -6.48 7.67
CA ASN A 71 11.98 -7.32 6.91
C ASN A 71 11.94 -7.10 5.38
N TYR A 72 10.91 -6.43 4.86
CA TYR A 72 10.62 -6.28 3.43
C TYR A 72 11.80 -5.72 2.61
N SER A 73 12.20 -6.44 1.56
CA SER A 73 13.33 -6.09 0.70
C SER A 73 12.98 -6.22 -0.78
N ASN A 74 13.34 -5.21 -1.58
CA ASN A 74 13.24 -5.29 -3.05
C ASN A 74 14.30 -6.23 -3.68
N LEU A 75 15.23 -6.77 -2.89
CA LEU A 75 16.37 -7.57 -3.38
C LEU A 75 16.17 -9.09 -3.23
N THR A 76 15.17 -9.54 -2.46
CA THR A 76 14.95 -10.96 -2.16
C THR A 76 13.47 -11.27 -1.92
N ASP A 77 12.97 -12.34 -2.54
CA ASP A 77 11.57 -12.79 -2.33
C ASP A 77 11.32 -13.39 -0.93
N ARG A 78 12.37 -13.62 -0.13
CA ARG A 78 12.28 -14.37 1.13
C ARG A 78 11.22 -13.80 2.10
N PRO A 79 11.18 -12.49 2.40
CA PRO A 79 10.16 -11.94 3.29
C PRO A 79 8.74 -12.07 2.71
N VAL A 80 8.60 -12.06 1.38
CA VAL A 80 7.31 -12.29 0.71
C VAL A 80 6.84 -13.72 0.92
N LYS A 81 7.73 -14.71 0.77
CA LYS A 81 7.42 -16.13 0.97
C LYS A 81 7.07 -16.44 2.42
N GLU A 82 7.83 -15.90 3.37
CA GLU A 82 7.54 -16.03 4.81
C GLU A 82 6.18 -15.39 5.18
N ALA A 83 5.85 -14.23 4.60
CA ALA A 83 4.55 -13.58 4.77
C ALA A 83 3.38 -14.35 4.10
N LEU A 84 3.60 -14.99 2.95
CA LEU A 84 2.61 -15.86 2.31
C LEU A 84 2.35 -17.14 3.10
N GLU A 85 3.40 -17.72 3.70
CA GLU A 85 3.28 -18.90 4.56
C GLU A 85 2.46 -18.61 5.83
N ASP A 86 2.71 -17.49 6.54
CA ASP A 86 1.85 -17.09 7.68
C ASP A 86 0.42 -16.74 7.24
N LEU A 87 0.26 -15.96 6.16
CA LEU A 87 -1.05 -15.64 5.58
C LEU A 87 -1.85 -16.92 5.27
N ALA A 88 -1.21 -17.97 4.75
CA ALA A 88 -1.86 -19.26 4.50
C ALA A 88 -2.32 -19.99 5.79
N THR A 89 -1.79 -19.66 6.98
CA THR A 89 -2.26 -20.25 8.27
C THR A 89 -3.58 -19.67 8.77
N PHE A 90 -4.07 -18.58 8.16
CA PHE A 90 -5.29 -17.90 8.58
C PHE A 90 -6.19 -17.41 7.45
N CYS A 91 -5.70 -17.35 6.22
CA CYS A 91 -6.54 -17.10 5.06
C CYS A 91 -7.59 -18.21 4.92
N THR A 92 -8.80 -17.80 4.57
CA THR A 92 -10.00 -18.65 4.55
C THR A 92 -10.49 -18.79 3.11
N ARG A 93 -11.26 -19.85 2.84
CA ARG A 93 -11.86 -20.09 1.51
C ARG A 93 -13.10 -19.23 1.23
N SER A 94 -13.60 -18.49 2.22
CA SER A 94 -14.75 -17.59 2.04
C SER A 94 -14.31 -16.25 1.45
N PHE A 95 -14.94 -15.85 0.35
CA PHE A 95 -14.67 -14.59 -0.36
C PHE A 95 -14.84 -13.37 0.56
N ASP A 96 -15.91 -13.32 1.37
CA ASP A 96 -16.19 -12.17 2.26
C ASP A 96 -15.12 -12.02 3.35
N GLN A 97 -14.57 -13.15 3.81
CA GLN A 97 -13.54 -13.19 4.84
C GLN A 97 -12.15 -12.88 4.27
N GLN A 98 -11.91 -13.21 2.99
CA GLN A 98 -10.74 -12.72 2.25
C GLN A 98 -10.82 -11.20 2.02
N ALA A 99 -12.01 -10.66 1.70
CA ALA A 99 -12.20 -9.21 1.56
C ALA A 99 -11.92 -8.45 2.86
N ILE A 100 -12.33 -9.02 4.01
CA ILE A 100 -11.91 -8.52 5.33
C ILE A 100 -10.38 -8.52 5.48
N ILE A 101 -9.68 -9.58 5.09
CA ILE A 101 -8.20 -9.62 5.14
C ILE A 101 -7.59 -8.51 4.26
N VAL A 102 -8.10 -8.29 3.06
CA VAL A 102 -7.63 -7.19 2.18
C VAL A 102 -7.89 -5.82 2.82
N ARG A 103 -9.08 -5.57 3.35
CA ARG A 103 -9.40 -4.33 4.07
C ARG A 103 -8.43 -4.08 5.22
N GLU A 104 -8.21 -5.09 6.08
CA GLU A 104 -7.25 -4.99 7.20
C GLU A 104 -5.80 -4.78 6.72
N LEU A 105 -5.40 -5.38 5.60
CA LEU A 105 -4.06 -5.14 5.01
C LEU A 105 -3.87 -3.66 4.62
N PHE A 106 -4.89 -3.03 4.03
CA PHE A 106 -4.89 -1.60 3.73
C PHE A 106 -4.90 -0.73 5.00
N THR A 107 -5.85 -0.95 5.91
CA THR A 107 -6.01 -0.13 7.13
C THR A 107 -4.74 -0.09 7.98
N ASN A 108 -4.08 -1.24 8.21
CA ASN A 108 -2.86 -1.31 9.01
C ASN A 108 -1.63 -0.72 8.29
N ALA A 109 -1.71 -0.40 7.00
CA ALA A 109 -0.64 0.20 6.23
C ALA A 109 -0.79 1.74 6.06
N PHE A 110 -1.97 2.32 6.27
CA PHE A 110 -2.20 3.75 6.02
C PHE A 110 -1.30 4.67 6.86
N GLU A 111 -1.28 4.51 8.18
CA GLU A 111 -0.44 5.31 9.09
C GLU A 111 1.05 4.90 9.07
N ALA A 112 1.39 3.82 8.37
CA ALA A 112 2.75 3.32 8.28
C ALA A 112 3.63 4.15 7.33
N LYS A 113 4.92 3.79 7.24
CA LYS A 113 5.89 4.43 6.32
C LYS A 113 5.60 3.99 4.87
N PRO A 114 5.97 4.77 3.83
CA PRO A 114 5.77 4.39 2.44
C PRO A 114 6.30 2.98 2.08
N ARG A 115 7.43 2.56 2.66
CA ARG A 115 7.98 1.18 2.50
C ARG A 115 6.97 0.08 2.92
N ALA A 116 6.12 0.33 3.92
CA ALA A 116 5.12 -0.63 4.38
C ALA A 116 3.92 -0.71 3.42
N ARG A 117 3.40 0.43 2.93
CA ARG A 117 2.35 0.47 1.90
C ARG A 117 2.81 -0.19 0.59
N ARG A 118 4.04 0.12 0.19
CA ARG A 118 4.74 -0.52 -0.93
C ARG A 118 4.82 -2.05 -0.77
N ALA A 119 5.23 -2.53 0.42
CA ALA A 119 5.28 -3.94 0.73
C ALA A 119 3.90 -4.62 0.67
N VAL A 120 2.86 -4.00 1.25
CA VAL A 120 1.50 -4.58 1.26
C VAL A 120 0.95 -4.76 -0.16
N GLY A 121 1.22 -3.85 -1.10
CA GLY A 121 0.84 -4.05 -2.50
C GLY A 121 1.54 -5.24 -3.15
N HIS A 122 2.83 -5.45 -2.87
CA HIS A 122 3.57 -6.65 -3.29
C HIS A 122 3.02 -7.94 -2.66
N LEU A 123 2.64 -7.93 -1.38
CA LEU A 123 2.03 -9.08 -0.72
C LEU A 123 0.64 -9.40 -1.29
N LEU A 124 -0.15 -8.39 -1.64
CA LEU A 124 -1.46 -8.57 -2.30
C LEU A 124 -1.31 -9.21 -3.68
N ASP A 125 -0.32 -8.81 -4.48
CA ASP A 125 -0.02 -9.43 -5.77
C ASP A 125 0.44 -10.89 -5.58
N ALA A 126 1.41 -11.13 -4.70
CA ALA A 126 1.93 -12.48 -4.49
C ALA A 126 0.83 -13.42 -3.93
N ALA A 127 -0.02 -12.92 -3.03
CA ALA A 127 -1.16 -13.67 -2.50
C ALA A 127 -2.29 -13.88 -3.53
N HIS A 128 -2.40 -13.00 -4.53
CA HIS A 128 -3.29 -13.19 -5.67
C HIS A 128 -2.79 -14.31 -6.58
N ASN A 129 -1.52 -14.26 -6.97
CA ASN A 129 -0.90 -15.23 -7.87
C ASN A 129 -0.82 -16.64 -7.26
N GLU A 130 -0.51 -16.76 -5.97
CA GLU A 130 -0.58 -18.02 -5.21
C GLU A 130 -2.02 -18.46 -4.88
N ASN A 131 -3.04 -17.76 -5.39
CA ASN A 131 -4.48 -18.04 -5.21
C ASN A 131 -4.95 -18.06 -3.73
N LEU A 132 -4.15 -17.49 -2.81
CA LEU A 132 -4.52 -17.32 -1.40
C LEU A 132 -5.66 -16.31 -1.28
N ILE A 133 -5.59 -15.18 -2.00
CA ILE A 133 -6.63 -14.16 -2.08
C ILE A 133 -7.16 -14.10 -3.51
N ARG A 134 -8.46 -14.31 -3.68
CA ARG A 134 -9.10 -14.32 -5.00
C ARG A 134 -9.31 -12.90 -5.51
N GLU A 135 -9.23 -12.71 -6.82
CA GLU A 135 -9.56 -11.44 -7.52
C GLU A 135 -10.78 -10.74 -6.93
N LYS A 136 -11.93 -11.44 -6.84
CA LYS A 136 -13.16 -10.86 -6.31
C LYS A 136 -12.99 -10.30 -4.89
N ALA A 137 -12.21 -10.98 -4.03
CA ALA A 137 -11.96 -10.55 -2.66
C ALA A 137 -11.03 -9.34 -2.57
N ILE A 138 -10.11 -9.17 -3.53
CA ILE A 138 -9.33 -7.94 -3.68
C ILE A 138 -10.27 -6.79 -4.03
N LEU A 139 -11.13 -6.97 -5.04
CA LEU A 139 -12.08 -5.95 -5.46
C LEU A 139 -13.00 -5.50 -4.31
N ALA A 140 -13.67 -6.45 -3.63
CA ALA A 140 -14.57 -6.12 -2.51
C ALA A 140 -13.83 -5.56 -1.27
N GLY A 141 -12.58 -5.98 -1.03
CA GLY A 141 -11.77 -5.42 0.06
C GLY A 141 -11.29 -4.00 -0.22
N VAL A 142 -11.04 -3.66 -1.50
CA VAL A 142 -10.70 -2.31 -1.95
C VAL A 142 -11.96 -1.41 -2.03
N GLU A 143 -13.10 -1.96 -2.44
CA GLU A 143 -14.42 -1.30 -2.41
C GLU A 143 -14.76 -0.82 -0.99
N MET A 144 -14.70 -1.69 0.03
CA MET A 144 -14.87 -1.32 1.45
C MET A 144 -13.91 -0.21 1.92
N ILE A 145 -12.72 -0.12 1.32
CA ILE A 145 -11.71 0.91 1.64
C ILE A 145 -12.02 2.24 0.95
N ILE A 146 -12.51 2.21 -0.28
CA ILE A 146 -12.92 3.39 -1.05
C ILE A 146 -14.21 4.00 -0.47
N GLU A 147 -15.18 3.16 -0.08
CA GLU A 147 -16.40 3.59 0.63
C GLU A 147 -16.08 4.30 1.96
N ALA A 148 -15.09 3.81 2.71
CA ALA A 148 -14.65 4.38 3.99
C ALA A 148 -13.63 5.53 3.87
N ALA A 149 -13.05 5.77 2.68
CA ALA A 149 -12.03 6.79 2.47
C ALA A 149 -12.48 8.24 2.81
N PRO A 150 -13.76 8.65 2.64
CA PRO A 150 -14.23 9.96 3.11
C PRO A 150 -14.12 10.12 4.63
N ASP A 151 -14.46 9.10 5.42
CA ASP A 151 -14.34 9.13 6.88
C ASP A 151 -12.87 9.17 7.31
N TYR A 152 -12.03 8.31 6.71
CA TYR A 152 -10.58 8.34 6.93
C TYR A 152 -9.91 9.67 6.55
N THR A 153 -10.52 10.49 5.68
CA THR A 153 -9.95 11.79 5.27
C THR A 153 -9.87 12.78 6.44
N VAL A 154 -10.66 12.59 7.51
CA VAL A 154 -10.65 13.45 8.71
C VAL A 154 -9.32 13.31 9.48
N ASP A 155 -8.90 12.08 9.77
CA ASP A 155 -7.69 11.78 10.52
C ASP A 155 -6.45 11.58 9.62
N ILE A 156 -6.66 11.18 8.36
CA ILE A 156 -5.63 10.86 7.37
C ILE A 156 -5.87 11.66 6.08
N PRO A 157 -5.48 12.95 6.02
CA PRO A 157 -5.73 13.81 4.85
C PRO A 157 -5.09 13.33 3.52
N LEU A 158 -4.16 12.39 3.58
CA LEU A 158 -3.48 11.78 2.43
C LEU A 158 -4.03 10.40 2.05
N ILE A 159 -5.19 9.99 2.57
CA ILE A 159 -5.75 8.64 2.38
C ILE A 159 -5.81 8.19 0.92
N TRP A 160 -6.23 9.06 0.00
CA TRP A 160 -6.28 8.76 -1.45
C TRP A 160 -4.89 8.51 -2.05
N GLN A 161 -3.84 9.18 -1.55
CA GLN A 161 -2.46 8.86 -1.91
C GLN A 161 -2.05 7.51 -1.34
N TYR A 162 -2.42 7.20 -0.11
CA TYR A 162 -2.01 5.97 0.56
C TYR A 162 -2.68 4.71 -0.02
N ILE A 163 -3.96 4.80 -0.42
CA ILE A 163 -4.62 3.75 -1.21
C ILE A 163 -3.90 3.62 -2.58
N GLY A 164 -3.56 4.74 -3.22
CA GLY A 164 -2.81 4.77 -4.48
C GLY A 164 -1.37 4.24 -4.39
N GLU A 165 -0.69 4.38 -3.24
CA GLU A 165 0.63 3.79 -2.97
C GLU A 165 0.56 2.25 -2.92
N ILE A 166 -0.49 1.71 -2.29
CA ILE A 166 -0.70 0.25 -2.17
C ILE A 166 -1.15 -0.33 -3.51
N LEU A 167 -2.10 0.30 -4.20
CA LEU A 167 -2.59 -0.16 -5.50
C LEU A 167 -1.57 0.03 -6.62
N GLY A 168 -0.80 1.12 -6.62
CA GLY A 168 0.31 1.32 -7.55
C GLY A 168 1.42 0.27 -7.36
N ALA A 169 1.72 -0.11 -6.12
CA ALA A 169 2.58 -1.25 -5.83
C ALA A 169 1.99 -2.58 -6.33
N PHE A 170 0.70 -2.81 -6.12
CA PHE A 170 -0.02 -4.01 -6.55
C PHE A 170 -0.07 -4.17 -8.09
N VAL A 171 -0.20 -3.09 -8.87
CA VAL A 171 -0.19 -3.16 -10.36
C VAL A 171 1.19 -2.95 -10.98
N GLY A 172 2.17 -2.48 -10.20
CA GLY A 172 3.55 -2.28 -10.62
C GLY A 172 4.43 -3.54 -10.52
N THR A 173 3.91 -4.65 -10.01
CA THR A 173 4.62 -5.94 -9.97
C THR A 173 4.84 -6.52 -11.37
N SER A 174 5.60 -7.61 -11.47
CA SER A 174 5.83 -8.30 -12.73
C SER A 174 4.63 -9.13 -13.21
N THR A 175 3.69 -9.43 -12.32
CA THR A 175 2.68 -10.49 -12.41
C THR A 175 1.23 -10.00 -12.39
N SER A 176 1.00 -8.73 -12.04
CA SER A 176 -0.35 -8.18 -11.85
C SER A 176 -1.14 -7.98 -13.14
N ASN A 177 -2.46 -7.90 -12.99
CA ASN A 177 -3.41 -7.64 -14.05
C ASN A 177 -4.07 -6.27 -13.87
N MET A 178 -3.74 -5.31 -14.74
CA MET A 178 -4.35 -3.97 -14.69
C MET A 178 -5.86 -3.93 -14.95
N ALA A 179 -6.47 -5.01 -15.46
CA ALA A 179 -7.93 -5.09 -15.58
C ALA A 179 -8.66 -4.98 -14.24
N LEU A 180 -8.00 -5.32 -13.13
CA LEU A 180 -8.53 -5.16 -11.78
C LEU A 180 -8.80 -3.69 -11.41
N LEU A 181 -8.14 -2.73 -12.08
CA LEU A 181 -8.35 -1.30 -11.80
C LEU A 181 -9.70 -0.78 -12.28
N LYS A 182 -10.31 -1.37 -13.32
CA LYS A 182 -11.58 -0.86 -13.86
C LYS A 182 -12.72 -0.87 -12.82
N PRO A 183 -13.09 -2.00 -12.21
CA PRO A 183 -14.09 -2.02 -11.14
C PRO A 183 -13.67 -1.20 -9.89
N ILE A 184 -12.36 -1.07 -9.62
CA ILE A 184 -11.86 -0.22 -8.52
C ILE A 184 -12.15 1.26 -8.77
N PHE A 185 -12.03 1.75 -10.02
CA PHE A 185 -12.40 3.12 -10.38
C PHE A 185 -13.91 3.32 -10.53
N GLU A 186 -14.68 2.29 -10.90
CA GLU A 186 -16.16 2.35 -10.89
C GLU A 186 -16.73 2.62 -9.48
N CYS A 187 -16.00 2.25 -8.42
CA CYS A 187 -16.33 2.56 -7.02
C CYS A 187 -15.85 3.95 -6.56
N ALA A 188 -14.99 4.64 -7.31
CA ALA A 188 -14.31 5.85 -6.83
C ALA A 188 -15.17 7.13 -7.01
N PRO A 189 -15.18 8.07 -6.03
CA PRO A 189 -15.87 9.34 -6.18
C PRO A 189 -15.36 10.18 -7.37
N ASP A 190 -16.26 10.83 -8.10
CA ASP A 190 -15.95 11.61 -9.31
C ASP A 190 -14.99 12.79 -9.04
N ASP A 191 -15.02 13.37 -7.85
CA ASP A 191 -14.10 14.46 -7.44
C ASP A 191 -12.72 13.94 -6.99
N LYS A 192 -12.53 12.62 -6.92
CA LYS A 192 -11.29 11.93 -6.50
C LYS A 192 -10.66 11.07 -7.57
N VAL A 193 -11.44 10.52 -8.50
CA VAL A 193 -11.00 9.51 -9.47
C VAL A 193 -9.74 9.91 -10.27
N LYS A 194 -9.62 11.17 -10.71
CA LYS A 194 -8.41 11.72 -11.36
C LYS A 194 -7.16 11.64 -10.48
N GLN A 195 -7.26 12.16 -9.27
CA GLN A 195 -6.17 12.22 -8.30
C GLN A 195 -5.76 10.80 -7.87
N PHE A 196 -6.74 9.92 -7.68
CA PHE A 196 -6.54 8.52 -7.36
C PHE A 196 -5.81 7.77 -8.49
N PHE A 197 -6.21 7.99 -9.75
CA PHE A 197 -5.51 7.48 -10.93
C PHE A 197 -4.07 7.99 -11.03
N GLN A 198 -3.85 9.31 -10.88
CA GLN A 198 -2.52 9.93 -10.84
C GLN A 198 -1.62 9.27 -9.79
N PHE A 199 -2.14 8.99 -8.59
CA PHE A 199 -1.36 8.29 -7.56
C PHE A 199 -1.06 6.83 -7.96
N ILE A 200 -2.05 6.05 -8.41
CA ILE A 200 -1.84 4.65 -8.81
C ILE A 200 -0.78 4.54 -9.92
N ILE A 201 -0.89 5.33 -10.98
CA ILE A 201 0.07 5.30 -12.10
C ILE A 201 1.45 5.78 -11.66
N ARG A 202 1.54 6.90 -10.90
CA ARG A 202 2.83 7.39 -10.37
C ARG A 202 3.55 6.30 -9.59
N TYR A 203 2.85 5.65 -8.65
CA TYR A 203 3.46 4.60 -7.85
C TYR A 203 3.76 3.34 -8.65
N ALA A 204 2.91 2.93 -9.60
CA ALA A 204 3.25 1.84 -10.51
C ALA A 204 4.56 2.09 -11.29
N THR A 205 4.81 3.34 -11.73
CA THR A 205 6.08 3.74 -12.36
C THR A 205 7.27 3.89 -11.41
N GLU A 206 7.08 3.84 -10.08
CA GLU A 206 8.17 3.71 -9.10
C GLU A 206 8.61 2.24 -8.89
N PHE A 207 7.78 1.27 -9.29
CA PHE A 207 8.06 -0.18 -9.17
C PHE A 207 8.48 -0.83 -10.48
N SER A 208 7.90 -0.40 -11.59
CA SER A 208 8.16 -0.92 -12.94
C SER A 208 8.47 0.21 -13.92
N SER A 209 9.17 -0.10 -15.00
CA SER A 209 9.47 0.90 -16.04
C SER A 209 8.19 1.45 -16.67
N GLN A 210 8.22 2.73 -17.07
CA GLN A 210 7.15 3.39 -17.81
C GLN A 210 6.69 2.55 -19.01
N SER A 211 7.63 1.99 -19.77
CA SER A 211 7.38 1.07 -20.90
C SER A 211 6.63 -0.22 -20.51
N ARG A 212 6.83 -0.74 -19.29
CA ARG A 212 6.07 -1.91 -18.80
C ARG A 212 4.64 -1.51 -18.46
N ILE A 213 4.45 -0.40 -17.76
CA ILE A 213 3.11 0.09 -17.38
C ILE A 213 2.28 0.42 -18.64
N GLN A 214 2.88 1.08 -19.64
CA GLN A 214 2.30 1.27 -20.97
C GLN A 214 1.92 -0.07 -21.63
N SER A 215 2.84 -1.04 -21.65
CA SER A 215 2.58 -2.38 -22.22
C SER A 215 1.42 -3.10 -21.51
N PHE A 216 1.31 -2.96 -20.19
CA PHE A 216 0.21 -3.51 -19.39
C PHE A 216 -1.13 -2.82 -19.71
N CYS A 217 -1.18 -1.48 -19.73
CA CYS A 217 -2.36 -0.73 -20.17
C CYS A 217 -2.82 -1.16 -21.57
N GLN A 218 -1.91 -1.17 -22.55
CA GLN A 218 -2.20 -1.60 -23.92
C GLN A 218 -2.71 -3.05 -23.98
N SER A 219 -2.07 -3.98 -23.26
CA SER A 219 -2.49 -5.40 -23.24
C SER A 219 -3.84 -5.65 -22.57
N SER A 220 -4.24 -4.76 -21.65
CA SER A 220 -5.53 -4.84 -20.95
C SER A 220 -6.73 -4.46 -21.84
N GLY A 221 -6.47 -3.75 -22.94
CA GLY A 221 -7.50 -3.32 -23.90
C GLY A 221 -8.36 -2.14 -23.45
N PHE A 222 -8.10 -1.55 -22.28
CA PHE A 222 -8.84 -0.38 -21.77
C PHE A 222 -8.29 0.94 -22.33
N SER A 223 -9.20 1.90 -22.51
CA SER A 223 -8.86 3.30 -22.74
C SER A 223 -8.92 4.10 -21.42
N LEU A 224 -8.45 5.35 -21.41
CA LEU A 224 -8.64 6.22 -20.24
C LEU A 224 -10.14 6.44 -19.91
N ASN A 225 -11.01 6.42 -20.92
CA ASN A 225 -12.46 6.54 -20.78
C ASN A 225 -13.13 5.29 -20.16
N ASP A 226 -12.44 4.16 -20.10
CA ASP A 226 -12.90 2.96 -19.39
C ASP A 226 -12.68 3.04 -17.87
N LEU A 227 -11.80 3.94 -17.43
CA LEU A 227 -11.35 4.09 -16.05
C LEU A 227 -11.82 5.41 -15.42
N ILE A 228 -12.03 6.45 -16.24
CA ILE A 228 -12.48 7.77 -15.80
C ILE A 228 -13.57 8.25 -16.77
N LYS A 229 -14.66 8.82 -16.23
CA LYS A 229 -15.76 9.36 -17.04
C LYS A 229 -15.27 10.48 -17.96
N ALA A 230 -15.70 10.45 -19.23
CA ALA A 230 -15.17 11.32 -20.29
C ALA A 230 -15.47 12.83 -20.08
N ASP A 231 -16.47 13.19 -19.29
CA ASP A 231 -16.78 14.57 -18.87
C ASP A 231 -15.83 15.10 -17.80
N LEU A 232 -15.20 14.21 -17.04
CA LEU A 232 -14.15 14.56 -16.09
C LEU A 232 -12.81 14.80 -16.81
N ILE A 233 -12.46 13.98 -17.81
CA ILE A 233 -11.15 14.06 -18.50
C ILE A 233 -11.00 15.39 -19.25
N ASP A 234 -10.03 16.20 -18.83
CA ASP A 234 -9.63 17.42 -19.55
C ASP A 234 -8.38 17.18 -20.41
N SER A 235 -8.09 18.09 -21.33
CA SER A 235 -6.96 17.96 -22.26
C SER A 235 -5.59 17.93 -21.58
N THR A 236 -5.44 18.56 -20.41
CA THR A 236 -4.17 18.55 -19.65
C THR A 236 -3.93 17.16 -19.07
N PHE A 237 -4.95 16.61 -18.41
CA PHE A 237 -4.94 15.27 -17.85
C PHE A 237 -4.80 14.19 -18.94
N SER A 238 -5.48 14.36 -20.09
CA SER A 238 -5.34 13.45 -21.23
C SER A 238 -3.91 13.47 -21.78
N ASN A 239 -3.27 14.65 -21.90
CA ASN A 239 -1.90 14.77 -22.39
C ASN A 239 -0.85 14.25 -21.37
N GLU A 240 -1.12 14.34 -20.06
CA GLU A 240 -0.27 13.75 -19.00
C GLU A 240 -0.17 12.22 -19.12
N PHE A 241 -1.24 11.58 -19.62
CA PHE A 241 -1.39 10.13 -19.65
C PHE A 241 -1.51 9.50 -21.04
N ASP A 242 -1.36 10.29 -22.10
CA ASP A 242 -1.42 9.81 -23.50
C ASP A 242 -0.42 8.66 -23.74
N TRP A 243 0.76 8.73 -23.13
CA TRP A 243 1.80 7.70 -23.21
C TRP A 243 1.37 6.31 -22.70
N LEU A 244 0.32 6.18 -21.89
CA LEU A 244 -0.20 4.88 -21.45
C LEU A 244 -0.93 4.13 -22.57
N PHE A 245 -1.55 4.87 -23.50
CA PHE A 245 -2.52 4.33 -24.47
C PHE A 245 -2.12 4.58 -25.93
N GLY A 246 -1.36 5.64 -26.19
CA GLY A 246 -0.73 5.89 -27.49
C GLY A 246 0.13 4.70 -27.91
N THR A 247 0.18 4.43 -29.22
CA THR A 247 1.06 3.41 -29.79
C THR A 247 2.48 3.62 -29.29
N PRO A 248 3.23 2.56 -28.92
CA PRO A 248 4.62 2.74 -28.54
C PRO A 248 5.34 3.38 -29.72
N GLU A 249 5.93 4.56 -29.52
CA GLU A 249 6.79 5.14 -30.55
C GLU A 249 7.89 4.11 -30.80
N VAL A 250 7.99 3.65 -32.05
CA VAL A 250 9.11 2.81 -32.46
C VAL A 250 10.32 3.70 -32.41
N GLU A 251 11.04 3.65 -31.28
CA GLU A 251 12.33 4.31 -31.06
C GLU A 251 13.30 3.86 -32.16
N GLN A 252 13.25 4.58 -33.29
CA GLN A 252 14.18 4.37 -34.39
C GLN A 252 15.57 4.54 -33.80
N SER A 253 16.37 3.48 -33.86
CA SER A 253 17.60 3.37 -33.09
C SER A 253 18.73 4.21 -33.69
N THR A 254 18.52 5.53 -33.74
CA THR A 254 19.58 6.52 -33.90
C THR A 254 20.44 6.45 -32.65
N SER A 255 21.58 5.76 -32.76
CA SER A 255 22.53 5.48 -31.68
C SER A 255 23.23 6.74 -31.15
N GLN A 256 22.47 7.59 -30.48
CA GLN A 256 22.97 8.64 -29.59
C GLN A 256 22.52 8.31 -28.17
N THR A 257 23.30 7.47 -27.52
CA THR A 257 23.11 7.08 -26.13
C THR A 257 23.26 8.31 -25.23
N LYS A 258 22.16 9.02 -24.98
CA LYS A 258 22.01 9.76 -23.73
C LYS A 258 21.87 8.73 -22.64
N GLU A 259 23.01 8.29 -22.11
CA GLU A 259 23.00 7.60 -20.84
C GLU A 259 22.36 8.54 -19.81
N ASN A 260 21.18 8.16 -19.33
CA ASN A 260 20.69 8.67 -18.06
C ASN A 260 21.65 8.09 -17.00
N HIS A 261 22.74 8.82 -16.73
CA HIS A 261 23.69 8.52 -15.67
C HIS A 261 23.00 8.67 -14.30
N SER A 262 22.12 7.72 -13.97
CA SER A 262 21.92 7.32 -12.58
C SER A 262 23.32 7.00 -12.04
N PRO A 263 23.80 7.68 -10.98
CA PRO A 263 25.21 7.64 -10.60
C PRO A 263 25.54 6.29 -9.97
N HIS A 264 25.77 5.29 -10.82
CA HIS A 264 26.21 3.98 -10.41
C HIS A 264 27.69 4.10 -10.01
N PRO A 265 28.04 3.90 -8.73
CA PRO A 265 29.41 4.12 -8.29
C PRO A 265 30.33 3.10 -8.97
N ASP A 266 31.42 3.58 -9.59
CA ASP A 266 32.37 2.76 -10.34
C ASP A 266 32.79 1.54 -9.50
N PRO A 267 32.60 0.30 -9.99
CA PRO A 267 32.91 -0.90 -9.23
C PRO A 267 34.38 -1.01 -8.83
N GLN A 268 35.30 -0.34 -9.54
CA GLN A 268 36.70 -0.26 -9.14
C GLN A 268 36.94 0.74 -8.00
N LEU A 269 36.35 1.94 -8.04
CA LEU A 269 36.32 2.86 -6.89
C LEU A 269 35.69 2.23 -5.65
N VAL A 270 34.56 1.53 -5.80
CA VAL A 270 33.92 0.78 -4.71
C VAL A 270 34.84 -0.32 -4.17
N LYS A 271 35.62 -0.99 -5.03
CA LYS A 271 36.60 -1.99 -4.62
C LYS A 271 37.81 -1.37 -3.91
N LEU A 272 38.27 -0.20 -4.35
CA LEU A 272 39.34 0.58 -3.72
C LEU A 272 38.94 0.95 -2.28
N PHE A 273 37.80 1.63 -2.09
CA PHE A 273 37.29 1.99 -0.76
C PHE A 273 37.03 0.78 0.15
N LYS A 274 36.54 -0.36 -0.39
CA LYS A 274 36.38 -1.60 0.39
C LYS A 274 37.73 -2.19 0.82
N SER A 275 38.69 -2.31 -0.09
CA SER A 275 40.01 -2.89 0.21
C SER A 275 40.75 -2.15 1.33
N VAL A 276 40.48 -0.86 1.48
CA VAL A 276 41.04 0.03 2.51
C VAL A 276 40.35 -0.17 3.85
N ASN A 277 39.01 -0.25 3.86
CA ASN A 277 38.23 -0.58 5.05
C ASN A 277 38.58 -1.98 5.60
N ASP A 278 38.87 -2.94 4.72
CA ASP A 278 39.23 -4.32 5.07
C ASP A 278 40.71 -4.46 5.54
N GLN A 279 41.58 -3.49 5.24
CA GLN A 279 43.01 -3.51 5.60
C GLN A 279 43.41 -2.48 6.66
N GLY A 280 42.50 -1.60 7.09
CA GLY A 280 42.75 -0.56 8.09
C GLY A 280 43.71 0.54 7.61
N THR A 281 43.92 0.67 6.30
CA THR A 281 44.67 1.77 5.69
C THR A 281 43.80 3.01 5.54
N THR A 282 44.42 4.17 5.27
CA THR A 282 43.71 5.42 4.97
C THR A 282 44.11 5.88 3.57
N ILE A 283 43.16 5.94 2.63
CA ILE A 283 43.41 6.60 1.34
C ILE A 283 43.61 8.09 1.62
N THR A 284 44.61 8.67 0.99
CA THR A 284 44.87 10.11 0.98
C THR A 284 44.29 10.77 -0.28
N ASP A 285 43.86 12.03 -0.20
CA ASP A 285 43.27 12.74 -1.36
C ASP A 285 44.14 12.68 -2.64
N PRO A 286 45.50 12.75 -2.59
CA PRO A 286 46.35 12.56 -3.77
C PRO A 286 46.18 11.21 -4.47
N GLU A 287 45.87 10.13 -3.76
CA GLU A 287 45.67 8.80 -4.34
C GLU A 287 44.32 8.73 -5.07
N ILE A 288 43.26 9.33 -4.49
CA ILE A 288 41.95 9.46 -5.13
C ILE A 288 42.06 10.31 -6.42
N ILE A 289 42.75 11.44 -6.33
CA ILE A 289 42.99 12.35 -7.46
C ILE A 289 43.82 11.66 -8.56
N THR A 290 44.80 10.83 -8.19
CA THR A 290 45.61 10.07 -9.15
C THR A 290 44.78 9.00 -9.85
N TYR A 291 44.00 8.22 -9.10
CA TYR A 291 43.10 7.21 -9.67
C TYR A 291 42.12 7.82 -10.70
N ILE A 292 41.45 8.92 -10.34
CA ILE A 292 40.53 9.65 -11.23
C ILE A 292 41.23 10.17 -12.50
N ARG A 293 42.46 10.68 -12.38
CA ARG A 293 43.23 11.18 -13.52
C ARG A 293 43.59 10.07 -14.51
N GLU A 294 43.92 8.89 -14.01
CA GLU A 294 44.36 7.74 -14.81
C GLU A 294 43.19 6.94 -15.42
N HIS A 295 42.06 6.80 -14.70
CA HIS A 295 41.01 5.82 -15.05
C HIS A 295 39.70 6.41 -15.60
N MET A 296 39.40 7.69 -15.37
CA MET A 296 38.21 8.34 -15.97
C MET A 296 38.51 8.97 -17.33
N ASP A 297 37.50 9.11 -18.19
CA ASP A 297 37.69 9.65 -19.55
C ASP A 297 38.04 11.16 -19.51
N PRO A 298 38.94 11.67 -20.37
CA PRO A 298 39.24 13.10 -20.45
C PRO A 298 38.02 14.02 -20.64
N SER A 299 36.94 13.54 -21.27
CA SER A 299 35.69 14.27 -21.49
C SER A 299 34.81 14.40 -20.24
N GLU A 300 35.01 13.57 -19.21
CA GLU A 300 34.26 13.62 -17.94
C GLU A 300 34.90 14.57 -16.91
N LYS A 301 36.17 14.97 -17.11
CA LYS A 301 37.00 15.67 -16.12
C LYS A 301 36.62 17.14 -15.85
N PHE A 302 35.47 17.61 -16.33
CA PHE A 302 35.01 19.01 -16.21
C PHE A 302 34.66 19.47 -14.78
N TYR A 303 34.48 18.56 -13.82
CA TYR A 303 34.05 18.90 -12.46
C TYR A 303 35.18 19.17 -11.45
N ILE A 304 36.45 18.97 -11.80
CA ILE A 304 37.59 19.26 -10.91
C ILE A 304 38.30 20.52 -11.39
N ARG A 305 37.96 21.66 -10.79
CA ARG A 305 38.80 22.88 -10.81
C ARG A 305 39.65 22.92 -9.53
N ASN A 306 40.88 23.42 -9.68
CA ASN A 306 41.80 23.70 -8.58
C ASN A 306 41.30 24.85 -7.69
#